data_AF-A0A0P6X506-F1
#
_entry.id   AF-A0A0P6X506-F1
#
_cell.length_a   1.000
_cell.length_b   1.000
_cell.length_c   1.000
_cell.angle_alpha   90.00
_cell.angle_beta   90.00
_cell.angle_gamma   90.00
#
_symmetry.space_group_name_H-M   'P 1'
#
loop_
_entity.id
_entity.type
_entity.pdbx_description
1 polymer ?
#
loop_
_entity_poly.entity_id
_entity_poly.type
_entity_poly.pdbx_seq_one_letter_code
_entity_poly.pdbx_strand_id
1 'polypeptide(L)'
;MILPSLTLSGGCIKRLQILLLVTLLAGVFLLVLNLLEFLALTDIYHDYVSPQVILQIGGNPGALPEWSAASDEWVIVRLSRFTSAAYLLVALPVLFLCWRALQKPAGPPTAPQK
;
A
#
# COMPACT_ATOMS: atom_id res chain seq x y z
N MET A 1 34.31 8.77 -2.85
CA MET A 1 33.80 7.39 -2.96
C MET A 1 33.05 7.27 -4.29
N ILE A 2 33.72 6.80 -5.33
CA ILE A 2 33.18 6.76 -6.70
C ILE A 2 32.45 5.42 -6.84
N LEU A 3 31.12 5.47 -6.90
CA LEU A 3 30.30 4.27 -7.10
C LEU A 3 30.45 3.78 -8.55
N PRO A 4 30.60 2.46 -8.78
CA PRO A 4 30.78 1.90 -10.11
C PRO A 4 29.56 2.16 -11.00
N SER A 5 29.85 2.56 -12.23
CA SER A 5 28.92 2.83 -13.32
C SER A 5 28.27 1.52 -13.82
N LEU A 6 27.17 1.12 -13.20
CA LEU A 6 26.29 0.06 -13.72
C LEU A 6 25.64 0.52 -15.03
N THR A 7 26.16 0.06 -16.16
CA THR A 7 25.54 0.22 -17.49
C THR A 7 24.23 -0.58 -17.53
N LEU A 8 23.10 0.10 -17.74
CA LEU A 8 21.79 -0.54 -17.86
C LEU A 8 21.67 -1.14 -19.26
N SER A 9 21.85 -2.45 -19.38
CA SER A 9 21.52 -3.20 -20.61
C SER A 9 20.02 -3.09 -20.93
N GLY A 10 19.63 -3.16 -22.21
CA GLY A 10 18.23 -3.05 -22.66
C GLY A 10 17.26 -4.05 -21.99
N GLY A 11 17.77 -5.20 -21.52
CA GLY A 11 16.99 -6.14 -20.70
C GLY A 11 16.63 -5.60 -19.31
N CYS A 12 17.45 -4.72 -18.73
CA CYS A 12 17.20 -4.13 -17.41
C CYS A 12 16.12 -3.05 -17.44
N ILE A 13 16.01 -2.30 -18.55
CA ILE A 13 14.95 -1.29 -18.75
C ILE A 13 13.57 -1.96 -18.80
N LYS A 14 13.42 -3.06 -19.56
CA LYS A 14 12.16 -3.81 -19.61
C LYS A 14 11.74 -4.36 -18.24
N ARG A 15 12.71 -4.85 -17.45
CA ARG A 15 12.46 -5.33 -16.08
C ARG A 15 11.99 -4.21 -15.16
N LEU A 16 12.59 -3.02 -15.26
CA LEU A 16 12.19 -1.84 -14.49
C LEU A 16 10.77 -1.38 -14.87
N GLN A 17 10.41 -1.41 -16.16
CA GLN A 17 9.06 -1.09 -16.63
C GLN A 17 8.01 -2.06 -16.08
N ILE A 18 8.28 -3.36 -16.10
CA ILE A 18 7.38 -4.37 -15.53
C ILE A 18 7.21 -4.14 -14.02
N LEU A 19 8.31 -3.88 -13.32
CA LEU A 19 8.29 -3.65 -11.87
C LEU A 19 7.53 -2.37 -11.51
N LEU A 20 7.64 -1.32 -12.34
CA LEU A 20 6.81 -0.11 -12.23
C LEU A 20 5.33 -0.38 -12.47
N LEU A 21 4.99 -1.15 -13.52
CA LEU A 21 3.60 -1.52 -13.82
C LEU A 21 2.98 -2.32 -12.67
N VAL A 22 3.70 -3.31 -12.13
CA VAL A 22 3.25 -4.11 -10.98
C VAL A 22 3.05 -3.22 -9.76
N THR A 23 3.99 -2.31 -9.48
CA THR A 23 3.87 -1.36 -8.36
C THR A 23 2.66 -0.44 -8.54
N LEU A 24 2.41 0.04 -9.76
CA LEU A 24 1.26 0.89 -10.07
C LEU A 24 -0.06 0.14 -9.84
N LEU A 25 -0.20 -1.08 -10.37
CA LEU A 25 -1.39 -1.90 -10.18
C LEU A 25 -1.63 -2.22 -8.70
N ALA A 26 -0.57 -2.57 -7.97
CA ALA A 26 -0.64 -2.78 -6.52
C ALA A 26 -1.09 -1.51 -5.79
N GLY A 27 -0.62 -0.32 -6.21
CA GLY A 27 -1.04 0.96 -5.64
C GLY A 27 -2.51 1.27 -5.89
N VAL A 28 -3.03 1.00 -7.10
CA VAL A 28 -4.47 1.14 -7.41
C VAL A 28 -5.30 0.20 -6.56
N PHE A 29 -4.89 -1.05 -6.41
CA PHE A 29 -5.56 -2.00 -5.52
C PHE A 29 -5.57 -1.52 -4.06
N LEU A 30 -4.45 -0.98 -3.59
CA LEU A 30 -4.34 -0.40 -2.24
C LEU A 30 -5.28 0.78 -2.02
N LEU A 31 -5.47 1.61 -3.06
CA LEU A 31 -6.40 2.73 -3.00
C LEU A 31 -7.83 2.24 -2.78
N VAL A 32 -8.23 1.17 -3.48
CA VAL A 32 -9.55 0.54 -3.28
C VAL A 32 -9.67 -0.01 -1.85
N LEU A 33 -8.65 -0.70 -1.34
CA LEU A 33 -8.65 -1.20 0.04
C LEU A 33 -8.77 -0.08 1.08
N ASN A 34 -8.07 1.05 0.90
CA ASN A 34 -8.22 2.21 1.79
C ASN A 34 -9.63 2.81 1.76
N LEU A 35 -10.28 2.78 0.59
CA LEU A 35 -11.66 3.24 0.43
C LEU A 35 -12.63 2.32 1.19
N LEU A 36 -12.41 1.00 1.10
CA LEU A 36 -13.15 0.02 1.89
C LEU A 36 -12.86 0.13 3.40
N GLU A 37 -11.62 0.40 3.79
CA GLU A 37 -11.26 0.66 5.18
C GLU A 37 -11.97 1.91 5.71
N PHE A 38 -12.04 2.99 4.92
CA PHE A 38 -12.76 4.20 5.30
C PHE A 38 -14.25 3.93 5.54
N LEU A 39 -14.89 3.15 4.65
CA LEU A 39 -16.28 2.74 4.82
C LEU A 39 -16.46 1.86 6.06
N ALA A 40 -15.59 0.87 6.25
CA ALA A 40 -15.61 -0.02 7.42
C ALA A 40 -15.41 0.75 8.73
N LEU A 41 -14.51 1.75 8.76
CA LEU A 41 -14.30 2.59 9.94
C LEU A 41 -15.50 3.51 10.22
N THR A 42 -16.18 3.98 9.18
CA THR A 42 -17.42 4.76 9.33
C THR A 42 -18.53 3.90 9.93
N ASP A 43 -18.65 2.66 9.44
CA ASP A 43 -19.62 1.69 9.95
C ASP A 43 -19.32 1.31 11.40
N ILE A 44 -18.07 0.96 11.71
CA ILE A 44 -17.60 0.75 13.09
C ILE A 44 -17.91 1.98 13.96
N TYR A 45 -17.67 3.20 13.49
CA TYR A 45 -17.92 4.38 14.32
C TYR A 45 -19.39 4.55 14.72
N HIS A 46 -20.33 4.12 13.87
CA HIS A 46 -21.76 4.25 14.12
C HIS A 46 -22.39 3.03 14.82
N ASP A 47 -21.93 1.83 14.51
CA ASP A 47 -22.57 0.58 14.94
C ASP A 47 -21.78 -0.14 16.04
N TYR A 48 -20.50 0.19 16.24
CA TYR A 48 -19.69 -0.39 17.32
C TYR A 48 -20.02 0.25 18.67
N VAL A 49 -20.59 -0.57 19.56
CA VAL A 49 -20.79 -0.19 20.95
C VAL A 49 -19.70 -0.83 21.79
N SER A 50 -18.77 -0.01 22.29
CA SER A 50 -17.71 -0.52 23.16
C SER A 50 -18.28 -1.07 24.47
N PRO A 51 -17.74 -2.19 25.01
CA PRO A 51 -18.16 -2.74 26.30
C PRO A 51 -18.09 -1.73 27.46
N GLN A 52 -17.17 -0.77 27.37
CA GLN A 52 -16.98 0.30 28.35
C GLN A 52 -18.17 1.27 28.39
N VAL A 53 -18.75 1.59 27.23
CA VAL A 53 -19.96 2.43 27.14
C VAL A 53 -21.14 1.71 27.77
N ILE A 54 -21.29 0.40 27.54
CA ILE A 54 -22.35 -0.42 28.14
C ILE A 54 -22.22 -0.48 29.66
N LEU A 55 -21.00 -0.64 30.18
CA LEU A 55 -20.73 -0.61 31.62
C LEU A 55 -21.10 0.74 32.25
N GLN A 56 -20.86 1.85 31.55
CA GLN A 56 -21.17 3.20 32.05
C GLN A 56 -22.68 3.47 32.15
N ILE A 57 -23.49 2.83 31.30
CA ILE A 57 -24.96 2.93 31.35
C ILE A 57 -25.61 1.84 32.23
N GLY A 58 -24.80 1.07 32.97
CA GLY A 58 -25.28 0.02 33.89
C GLY A 58 -25.72 -1.28 33.18
N GLY A 59 -25.36 -1.45 31.91
CA GLY A 59 -25.64 -2.66 31.13
C GLY A 59 -24.61 -3.78 31.37
N ASN A 60 -24.98 -5.00 30.98
CA ASN A 60 -24.08 -6.16 31.05
C ASN A 60 -23.23 -6.25 29.77
N PRO A 61 -21.90 -6.09 29.84
CA PRO A 61 -21.01 -6.16 28.67
C PRO A 61 -20.96 -7.55 28.02
N GLY A 62 -21.37 -8.61 28.73
CA GLY A 62 -21.46 -9.97 28.18
C GLY A 62 -22.71 -10.23 27.32
N ALA A 63 -23.61 -9.24 27.20
CA ALA A 63 -24.87 -9.35 26.47
C ALA A 63 -24.94 -8.42 25.23
N LEU A 64 -23.78 -8.04 24.68
CA LEU A 64 -23.72 -7.28 23.44
C LEU A 64 -24.22 -8.14 22.27
N PRO A 65 -25.16 -7.64 21.45
CA PRO A 65 -25.61 -8.39 20.29
C PRO A 65 -24.50 -8.50 19.24
N GLU A 66 -24.41 -9.64 18.53
CA GLU A 66 -23.28 -9.95 17.64
C GLU A 66 -23.02 -8.88 16.57
N TRP A 67 -24.06 -8.17 16.11
CA TRP A 67 -23.94 -7.11 15.12
C TRP A 67 -23.16 -5.88 15.63
N SER A 68 -23.11 -5.63 16.95
CA SER A 68 -22.39 -4.47 17.51
C SER A 68 -20.87 -4.67 17.57
N ALA A 69 -20.38 -5.87 17.26
CA ALA A 69 -18.96 -6.19 17.28
C ALA A 69 -18.24 -5.80 15.98
N ALA A 70 -18.98 -5.61 14.87
CA ALA A 70 -18.46 -5.25 13.55
C ALA A 70 -17.21 -6.07 13.15
N SER A 71 -17.28 -7.40 13.33
CA SER A 71 -16.11 -8.28 13.23
C SER A 71 -15.50 -8.31 11.84
N ASP A 72 -16.33 -8.22 10.81
CA ASP A 72 -15.92 -8.32 9.41
C ASP A 72 -15.26 -7.01 8.96
N GLU A 73 -15.79 -5.88 9.43
CA GLU A 73 -15.24 -4.54 9.24
C GLU A 73 -13.82 -4.47 9.86
N TRP A 74 -13.62 -5.03 11.06
CA TRP A 74 -12.30 -5.12 11.68
C TRP A 74 -11.32 -6.04 10.93
N VAL A 75 -11.80 -7.04 10.19
CA VAL A 75 -10.94 -7.83 9.28
C VAL A 75 -10.46 -6.96 8.13
N ILE A 76 -11.35 -6.16 7.53
CA ILE A 76 -11.00 -5.24 6.43
C ILE A 76 -9.94 -4.22 6.89
N VAL A 77 -10.12 -3.61 8.07
CA VAL A 77 -9.15 -2.66 8.66
C VAL A 77 -7.78 -3.32 8.86
N ARG A 78 -7.74 -4.53 9.43
CA ARG A 78 -6.48 -5.27 9.64
C ARG A 78 -5.78 -5.61 8.32
N LEU A 79 -6.55 -6.07 7.33
CA LEU A 79 -6.03 -6.41 6.02
C LEU A 79 -5.49 -5.17 5.28
N SER A 80 -6.22 -4.05 5.31
CA SER A 80 -5.80 -2.79 4.68
C SER A 80 -4.50 -2.27 5.30
N ARG A 81 -4.38 -2.26 6.63
CA ARG A 81 -3.15 -1.83 7.31
C ARG A 81 -1.95 -2.72 6.99
N PHE A 82 -2.14 -4.03 7.02
CA PHE A 82 -1.07 -4.98 6.72
C PHE A 82 -0.59 -4.84 5.26
N THR A 83 -1.53 -4.80 4.31
CA THR A 83 -1.21 -4.64 2.88
C THR A 83 -0.57 -3.29 2.57
N SER A 84 -1.00 -2.21 3.25
CA SER A 84 -0.38 -0.88 3.14
C SER A 84 1.07 -0.87 3.60
N ALA A 85 1.36 -1.48 4.75
CA ALA A 85 2.73 -1.60 5.23
C ALA A 85 3.61 -2.43 4.27
N ALA A 86 3.09 -3.56 3.79
CA ALA A 86 3.79 -4.40 2.82
C ALA A 86 4.08 -3.65 1.51
N TYR A 87 3.10 -2.89 1.01
CA TYR A 87 3.26 -2.08 -0.20
C TYR A 87 4.35 -1.01 -0.03
N LEU A 88 4.38 -0.29 1.09
CA LEU A 88 5.42 0.70 1.37
C LEU A 88 6.83 0.08 1.35
N LEU A 89 7.00 -1.12 1.93
CA LEU A 89 8.27 -1.83 1.93
C LEU A 89 8.75 -2.21 0.52
N VAL A 90 7.84 -2.37 -0.44
CA VAL A 90 8.18 -2.66 -1.84
C VAL A 90 8.37 -1.36 -2.64
N ALA A 91 7.44 -0.41 -2.50
CA ALA A 91 7.40 0.83 -3.28
C ALA A 91 8.61 1.74 -3.01
N LEU A 92 9.10 1.82 -1.76
CA LEU A 92 10.26 2.64 -1.42
C LEU A 92 11.55 2.19 -2.15
N PRO A 93 11.94 0.90 -2.13
CA PRO A 93 13.02 0.40 -2.98
C PRO A 93 12.82 0.65 -4.47
N VAL A 94 11.59 0.45 -4.99
CA VAL A 94 11.28 0.72 -6.41
C VAL A 94 11.58 2.17 -6.77
N LEU A 95 11.06 3.11 -5.98
CA LEU A 95 11.28 4.54 -6.18
C LEU A 95 12.76 4.90 -6.08
N PHE A 96 13.48 4.31 -5.13
CA PHE A 96 14.93 4.50 -5.00
C PHE A 96 15.69 4.02 -6.25
N LEU A 97 15.34 2.85 -6.80
CA LEU A 97 15.93 2.34 -8.03
C LEU A 97 15.61 3.23 -9.24
N CYS A 98 14.36 3.70 -9.36
CA CYS A 98 13.95 4.64 -10.40
C CYS A 98 14.71 5.97 -10.29
N TRP A 99 14.83 6.53 -9.09
CA TRP A 99 15.60 7.74 -8.83
C TRP A 99 17.06 7.59 -9.27
N ARG A 100 17.72 6.49 -8.89
CA ARG A 100 19.09 6.21 -9.34
C ARG A 100 19.22 6.00 -10.84
N ALA A 101 18.19 5.48 -11.50
CA ALA A 101 18.16 5.33 -12.95
C ALA A 101 18.03 6.68 -13.67
N LEU A 102 17.21 7.60 -13.14
CA LEU A 102 16.99 8.95 -13.69
C LEU A 102 18.20 9.87 -13.54
N GLN A 103 19.02 9.69 -12.50
CA GLN A 103 20.26 10.45 -12.32
C GLN A 103 21.36 10.13 -13.34
N LYS A 104 21.16 9.12 -14.21
CA LYS A 104 22.11 8.84 -15.28
C LYS A 104 21.96 9.89 -16.38
N PRO A 105 23.02 10.60 -16.79
CA PRO A 105 22.95 11.49 -17.93
C PRO A 105 22.50 10.69 -19.15
N ALA A 106 21.53 11.22 -19.90
CA ALA A 106 21.18 10.68 -21.20
C ALA A 106 22.47 10.70 -22.05
N GLY A 107 23.04 9.52 -22.30
CA GLY A 107 24.18 9.41 -23.20
C GLY A 107 23.81 10.04 -24.56
N PRO A 108 24.77 10.67 -25.26
CA PRO A 108 24.48 11.32 -26.53
C PRO A 108 23.80 10.34 -27.49
N PRO A 109 22.80 10.79 -28.27
CA PRO A 109 22.14 9.92 -29.23
C PRO A 109 23.20 9.32 -30.15
N THR A 110 23.33 7.99 -30.11
CA THR A 110 24.17 7.26 -31.07
C THR A 110 23.64 7.58 -32.46
N ALA A 111 24.44 8.33 -33.22
CA ALA A 111 24.14 8.65 -34.60
C ALA A 111 23.86 7.36 -35.38
N PRO A 112 22.90 7.36 -36.32
CA PRO A 112 22.63 6.20 -37.16
C PRO A 112 23.92 5.83 -37.91
N GLN A 113 24.39 4.59 -37.72
CA GLN A 113 25.44 4.04 -38.57
C GLN A 113 24.84 3.89 -39.97
N LYS A 114 25.42 4.65 -40.92
CA LYS A 114 25.11 4.57 -42.35
C LYS A 114 25.57 3.24 -42.92
#